data_AF-A0A4R6TKE3-F1
#
_entry.id   AF-A0A4R6TKE3-F1
#
_cell.length_a   1.000
_cell.length_b   1.000
_cell.length_c   1.000
_cell.angle_alpha   90.00
_cell.angle_beta   90.00
_cell.angle_gamma   90.00
#
_symmetry.space_group_name_H-M   'P 1'
#
loop_
_entity.id
_entity.type
_entity.pdbx_description
1 polymer ?
#
loop_
_entity_poly.entity_id
_entity_poly.type
_entity_poly.pdbx_seq_one_letter_code
_entity_poly.pdbx_strand_id
1 'polypeptide(L)'
;MEEIVFKTLLSDTKFSRIENFIQDVISSNKNNGATYETVRESLIKLILYRFIKIDTNASNDCILKEPNFYQARELGSVSSWLEKRRAYRSS
;
A
#
# COMPACT_ATOMS: atom_id res chain seq x y z
N MET A 1 0.61 2.39 9.99
CA MET A 1 0.24 3.17 8.80
C MET A 1 0.23 2.31 7.53
N GLU A 2 1.24 1.46 7.32
CA GLU A 2 1.27 0.47 6.23
C GLU A 2 -0.03 -0.32 6.06
N GLU A 3 -0.60 -0.86 7.14
CA GLU A 3 -1.88 -1.57 7.10
C GLU A 3 -3.06 -0.70 6.65
N ILE A 4 -3.07 0.58 7.02
CA ILE A 4 -4.13 1.51 6.61
C ILE A 4 -4.03 1.74 5.11
N VAL A 5 -2.83 2.07 4.62
CA VAL A 5 -2.55 2.28 3.20
C VAL A 5 -2.86 1.02 2.39
N PHE A 6 -2.46 -0.15 2.88
CA PHE A 6 -2.76 -1.44 2.26
C PHE A 6 -4.27 -1.70 2.18
N LYS A 7 -5.02 -1.46 3.26
CA LYS A 7 -6.48 -1.61 3.27
C LYS A 7 -7.16 -0.63 2.31
N THR A 8 -6.70 0.61 2.21
CA THR A 8 -7.23 1.54 1.20
C THR A 8 -6.97 1.03 -0.22
N LEU A 9 -5.81 0.42 -0.47
CA LEU A 9 -5.50 -0.22 -1.75
C LEU A 9 -6.33 -1.49 -2.05
N LEU A 10 -6.96 -2.10 -1.05
CA LEU A 10 -7.91 -3.20 -1.27
C LEU A 10 -9.22 -2.71 -1.89
N SER A 11 -9.55 -1.42 -1.71
CA SER A 11 -10.68 -0.80 -2.41
C SER A 11 -10.48 -0.86 -3.93
N ASP A 12 -11.58 -0.96 -4.67
CA ASP A 12 -11.58 -0.89 -6.14
C ASP A 12 -11.46 0.56 -6.66
N THR A 13 -11.16 1.52 -5.77
CA THR A 13 -10.94 2.91 -6.13
C THR A 13 -9.68 3.04 -6.99
N LYS A 14 -9.87 3.46 -8.24
CA LYS A 14 -8.77 3.77 -9.17
C LYS A 14 -8.37 5.23 -9.03
N PHE A 15 -7.08 5.49 -8.93
CA PHE A 15 -6.55 6.85 -8.81
C PHE A 15 -5.74 7.19 -10.05
N SER A 16 -6.03 8.34 -10.67
CA SER A 16 -5.24 8.86 -11.79
C SER A 16 -3.92 9.49 -11.33
N ARG A 17 -3.83 9.88 -10.05
CA ARG A 17 -2.67 10.51 -9.43
C ARG A 17 -2.44 9.98 -8.03
N ILE A 18 -1.18 9.78 -7.67
CA ILE A 18 -0.80 9.28 -6.35
C ILE A 18 -1.20 10.28 -5.25
N GLU A 19 -1.19 11.58 -5.55
CA GLU A 19 -1.60 12.63 -4.62
C GLU A 19 -3.07 12.49 -4.21
N ASN A 20 -3.95 12.11 -5.15
CA ASN A 20 -5.36 11.88 -4.86
C ASN A 20 -5.53 10.69 -3.91
N PHE A 21 -4.76 9.61 -4.12
CA PHE A 21 -4.74 8.48 -3.20
C PHE A 21 -4.25 8.89 -1.81
N ILE A 22 -3.16 9.66 -1.72
CA ILE A 22 -2.63 10.11 -0.43
C ILE A 22 -3.67 10.96 0.32
N GLN A 23 -4.35 11.88 -0.37
CA GLN A 23 -5.39 12.70 0.23
C GLN A 23 -6.60 11.87 0.67
N ASP A 24 -6.98 10.84 -0.08
CA ASP A 24 -8.06 9.93 0.29
C ASP A 24 -7.73 9.14 1.56
N VAL A 25 -6.51 8.61 1.66
CA VAL A 25 -6.02 7.93 2.87
C VAL A 25 -6.05 8.87 4.08
N ILE A 26 -5.50 10.08 3.93
CA ILE A 26 -5.46 11.07 5.02
C ILE A 26 -6.88 11.44 5.45
N SER A 27 -7.76 11.76 4.50
CA SER A 27 -9.13 12.20 4.77
C SER A 27 -9.95 11.12 5.47
N SER A 28 -9.83 9.87 5.01
CA SER A 28 -10.50 8.72 5.59
C SER A 28 -9.96 8.30 6.96
N ASN A 29 -8.75 8.75 7.33
CA ASN A 29 -8.06 8.35 8.56
C ASN A 29 -7.59 9.56 9.39
N LYS A 30 -8.28 10.70 9.30
CA LYS A 30 -7.92 11.92 10.06
C LYS A 30 -7.78 11.68 11.56
N ASN A 31 -8.60 10.81 12.13
CA ASN A 31 -8.58 10.50 13.56
C ASN A 31 -7.46 9.55 13.98
N ASN A 32 -6.74 8.94 13.03
CA ASN A 32 -5.68 7.96 13.27
C ASN A 32 -4.27 8.55 13.12
N GLY A 33 -4.16 9.88 13.07
CA GLY A 33 -2.87 10.57 12.91
C GLY A 33 -2.25 10.40 11.52
N ALA A 34 -3.07 10.14 10.49
CA ALA A 34 -2.59 10.05 9.11
C ALA A 34 -2.11 11.43 8.62
N THR A 35 -0.82 11.52 8.30
CA THR A 35 -0.18 12.70 7.73
C THR A 35 0.37 12.37 6.36
N TYR A 36 0.65 13.39 5.55
CA TYR A 36 1.29 13.21 4.24
C TYR A 36 2.60 12.40 4.35
N GLU A 37 3.43 12.73 5.34
CA GLU A 37 4.72 12.07 5.55
C GLU A 37 4.57 10.59 5.91
N THR A 38 3.67 10.26 6.84
CA THR A 38 3.47 8.87 7.30
C THR A 38 2.84 8.00 6.21
N VAL A 39 1.92 8.55 5.41
CA VAL A 39 1.33 7.86 4.25
C VAL A 39 2.38 7.67 3.15
N ARG A 40 3.19 8.70 2.87
CA ARG A 40 4.27 8.62 1.88
C ARG A 40 5.33 7.59 2.27
N GLU A 41 5.75 7.55 3.53
CA GLU A 41 6.69 6.54 4.02
C GLU A 41 6.13 5.12 3.85
N SER A 42 4.85 4.94 4.17
CA SER A 42 4.16 3.66 4.00
C SER A 42 4.08 3.24 2.53
N LEU A 43 3.78 4.16 1.62
CA LEU A 43 3.81 3.92 0.17
C LEU A 43 5.20 3.46 -0.31
N ILE A 44 6.26 4.15 0.14
CA ILE A 44 7.65 3.77 -0.18
C ILE A 44 7.93 2.34 0.27
N LYS A 45 7.52 1.96 1.48
CA LYS A 45 7.70 0.59 1.99
C LYS A 45 6.93 -0.43 1.15
N LEU A 46 5.67 -0.16 0.79
CA LEU A 46 4.89 -1.05 -0.08
C LEU A 46 5.54 -1.21 -1.47
N ILE A 47 6.17 -0.17 -2.02
CA ILE A 47 6.96 -0.27 -3.25
C ILE A 47 8.20 -1.15 -3.03
N LEU A 48 8.96 -0.93 -1.96
CA LEU A 48 10.15 -1.74 -1.63
C LEU A 48 9.81 -3.21 -1.39
N TYR A 49 8.64 -3.49 -0.82
CA TYR A 49 8.13 -4.85 -0.61
C TYR A 49 7.57 -5.46 -1.90
N ARG A 50 7.51 -4.71 -3.00
CA ARG A 50 6.91 -5.10 -4.28
C ARG A 50 5.43 -5.47 -4.15
N PHE A 51 4.70 -4.69 -3.37
CA PHE A 51 3.24 -4.79 -3.26
C PHE A 51 2.59 -3.90 -4.32
N ILE A 52 3.17 -2.74 -4.58
CA ILE A 52 2.67 -1.82 -5.58
C ILE A 52 3.82 -1.26 -6.42
N LYS A 53 3.48 -0.89 -7.64
CA LYS A 53 4.30 -0.06 -8.51
C LYS A 53 3.51 1.19 -8.87
N ILE A 54 4.15 2.35 -8.82
CA ILE A 54 3.55 3.59 -9.28
C ILE A 54 3.90 3.77 -10.76
N ASP A 55 2.88 3.92 -11.60
CA ASP A 55 3.05 4.29 -13.01
C ASP A 55 2.77 5.79 -13.16
N THR A 56 3.83 6.58 -13.29
CA THR A 56 3.75 8.05 -13.45
C THR A 56 3.29 8.46 -14.85
N ASN A 57 3.27 7.54 -15.81
CA ASN A 57 2.87 7.79 -17.18
C ASN A 57 1.42 7.34 -17.45
N ALA A 58 0.80 6.64 -16.50
CA ALA A 58 -0.57 6.18 -16.62
C ALA A 58 -1.53 7.38 -16.66
N SER A 59 -2.39 7.41 -17.69
CA SER A 59 -3.50 8.37 -17.78
C SER A 59 -4.64 8.02 -16.83
N ASN A 60 -4.77 6.73 -16.48
CA ASN A 60 -5.74 6.18 -15.54
C ASN A 60 -5.08 5.08 -14.70
N ASP A 61 -5.38 5.05 -13.41
CA ASP A 61 -4.90 4.01 -12.48
C ASP A 61 -3.37 3.96 -12.34
N CYS A 62 -2.81 4.96 -11.66
CA CYS A 62 -1.37 5.12 -11.48
C CYS A 62 -0.76 4.17 -10.44
N ILE A 63 -1.54 3.30 -9.79
CA ILE A 63 -1.06 2.36 -8.77
C ILE A 63 -1.34 0.93 -9.23
N LEU A 64 -0.29 0.24 -9.68
CA LEU A 64 -0.36 -1.13 -10.15
C LEU A 64 -0.08 -2.10 -8.99
N LYS A 65 -0.99 -3.03 -8.73
CA LYS A 65 -0.85 -4.06 -7.68
C LYS A 65 0.06 -5.19 -8.18
N GLU A 66 1.09 -5.52 -7.43
CA GLU A 66 2.07 -6.56 -7.73
C GLU A 66 1.76 -7.90 -7.03
N PRO A 67 2.40 -9.03 -7.39
CA PRO A 67 2.07 -10.36 -6.82
C PRO A 67 2.08 -10.44 -5.29
N ASN A 68 3.01 -9.75 -4.61
CA ASN A 68 3.09 -9.80 -3.15
C ASN A 68 1.90 -9.13 -2.47
N PHE A 69 1.23 -8.19 -3.14
CA PHE A 69 0.00 -7.59 -2.65
C PHE A 69 -1.10 -8.63 -2.49
N TYR A 70 -1.27 -9.49 -3.50
CA TYR A 70 -2.28 -10.54 -3.48
C TYR A 70 -1.95 -11.61 -2.44
N GLN A 71 -0.67 -11.96 -2.29
CA GLN A 71 -0.23 -12.86 -1.22
C GLN A 71 -0.50 -12.28 0.17
N ALA A 72 -0.22 -10.99 0.38
CA ALA A 72 -0.50 -10.33 1.65
C ALA A 72 -2.00 -10.23 1.93
N ARG A 73 -2.81 -10.05 0.88
CA ARG A 73 -4.28 -10.11 0.97
C ARG A 73 -4.75 -11.49 1.41
N GLU A 74 -4.20 -12.56 0.84
CA GLU A 74 -4.51 -13.94 1.24
C GLU A 74 -4.12 -14.22 2.70
N LEU A 75 -3.02 -13.64 3.17
CA LEU A 75 -2.57 -13.72 4.56
C LEU A 75 -3.30 -12.74 5.50
N GLY A 76 -4.13 -11.86 4.97
CA GLY A 76 -4.95 -10.90 5.72
C GLY A 76 -4.24 -9.62 6.19
N SER A 77 -2.91 -9.49 6.04
CA SER A 77 -2.17 -8.28 6.44
C SER A 77 -0.78 -8.18 5.80
N VAL A 78 -0.23 -6.95 5.77
CA VAL A 78 1.18 -6.69 5.40
C VAL A 78 2.11 -7.32 6.41
N SER A 79 1.80 -7.20 7.70
CA SER A 79 2.58 -7.76 8.81
C SER A 79 2.73 -9.28 8.69
N SER A 80 1.64 -10.02 8.48
CA SER A 80 1.67 -11.48 8.34
C SER A 80 2.50 -11.92 7.13
N TRP A 81 2.47 -11.15 6.04
CA TRP A 81 3.34 -11.42 4.90
C TRP A 81 4.82 -11.20 5.22
N LEU A 82 5.15 -10.12 5.92
CA LEU A 82 6.53 -9.83 6.36
C LEU A 82 7.05 -10.91 7.31
N GLU A 83 6.23 -11.39 8.25
CA GLU A 83 6.56 -12.49 9.16
C GLU A 83 6.83 -13.78 8.40
N LYS A 84 5.93 -14.17 7.49
CA LYS A 84 6.12 -15.34 6.62
C LYS A 84 7.43 -15.24 5.83
N ARG A 85 7.73 -14.07 5.28
CA ARG A 85 8.96 -13.84 4.50
C ARG A 85 10.23 -13.90 5.36
N ARG A 86 10.17 -13.44 6.62
CA ARG A 86 11.29 -13.58 7.57
C ARG A 86 11.53 -15.04 7.91
N ALA A 87 10.48 -15.80 8.22
CA ALA A 87 10.59 -17.23 8.52
C ALA A 87 11.25 -18.02 7.37
N TYR A 88 10.84 -17.77 6.12
CA TYR A 88 11.45 -18.39 4.93
C TYR A 88 12.92 -18.04 4.70
N ARG A 89 13.41 -16.89 5.19
CA ARG A 89 14.84 -16.52 5.08
C ARG A 89 15.71 -17.10 6.18
N SER A 90 15.09 -17.52 7.28
CA SER A 90 15.74 -18.13 8.43
C SER A 90 15.79 -19.67 8.36
N SER A 91 15.20 -20.24 7.30
CA SER A 91 15.17 -21.67 7.00
C SER A 91 16.21 -22.01 5.94
#